data_AF-A0A7H0VAS8-F1
#
_entry.id   AF-A0A7H0VAS8-F1
#
_cell.length_a   1.000
_cell.length_b   1.000
_cell.length_c   1.000
_cell.angle_alpha   90.00
_cell.angle_beta   90.00
_cell.angle_gamma   90.00
#
_symmetry.space_group_name_H-M   'P 1'
#
loop_
_entity.id
_entity.type
_entity.pdbx_description
1 polymer ?
#
loop_
_entity_poly.entity_id
_entity_poly.type
_entity_poly.pdbx_seq_one_letter_code
_entity_poly.pdbx_strand_id
1 'polypeptide(L)'
;MRLFSLCLFAGLFHLPLKAQLSAFQYLGEDYYADELYLGLAIRHVDLEFPNALPPEKHRVNAWTGDFLLYRTNLEAGGMRYLFRNKILGEIFYGFGEDFTDIARAEGSTFSHFLIGAHDFNWNLWVRDRWALAMGFNLTDLALGSTFIVKDSLGYEHPFTPAPHGWYVGLGPALMADYLISDFFLLELQADYTFHLKNLVPLSYGEKASDIEMPHQYFLSAHLLTSWGLYTGVEASFLNDRSAYNGDAQKLEWLFGFRLML
;
A
#
# COMPACT_ATOMS: atom_id res chain seq x y z
N MET A 1 1.74 -2.34 -31.79
CA MET A 1 2.57 -1.51 -30.88
C MET A 1 3.13 -2.28 -29.67
N ARG A 2 3.34 -3.60 -29.74
CA ARG A 2 3.75 -4.45 -28.59
C ARG A 2 5.16 -5.03 -28.66
N LEU A 3 5.90 -4.81 -29.75
CA LEU A 3 7.27 -5.32 -29.93
C LEU A 3 8.36 -4.26 -29.73
N PHE A 4 8.01 -2.97 -29.73
CA PHE A 4 8.99 -1.90 -29.55
C PHE A 4 9.43 -1.71 -28.08
N SER A 5 8.58 -2.12 -27.13
CA SER A 5 8.87 -2.00 -25.69
C SER A 5 9.84 -3.07 -25.19
N LEU A 6 9.92 -4.24 -25.84
CA LEU A 6 10.82 -5.33 -25.43
C LEU A 6 12.28 -5.08 -25.86
N CYS A 7 12.48 -4.41 -27.00
CA CYS A 7 13.83 -4.13 -27.51
C CYS A 7 14.52 -2.96 -26.77
N LEU A 8 13.76 -2.04 -26.15
CA LEU A 8 14.35 -0.97 -25.33
C LEU A 8 14.94 -1.52 -24.01
N PHE A 9 14.36 -2.61 -23.49
CA PHE A 9 14.85 -3.29 -22.28
C PHE A 9 16.14 -4.08 -22.53
N ALA A 10 16.34 -4.66 -23.71
CA ALA A 10 17.54 -5.47 -23.99
C ALA A 10 18.79 -4.63 -24.33
N GLY A 11 18.62 -3.37 -24.74
CA GLY A 11 19.72 -2.51 -25.21
C GLY A 11 20.44 -1.67 -24.16
N LEU A 12 19.95 -1.62 -22.91
CA LEU A 12 20.46 -0.71 -21.87
C LEU A 12 21.26 -1.38 -20.73
N PHE A 13 21.42 -2.70 -20.75
CA PHE A 13 22.11 -3.42 -19.67
C PHE A 13 23.54 -3.81 -20.01
N HIS A 14 24.38 -2.83 -20.36
CA HIS A 14 25.78 -2.93 -19.94
C HIS A 14 25.85 -2.51 -18.48
N LEU A 15 25.50 -3.44 -17.60
CA LEU A 15 25.65 -3.27 -16.16
C LEU A 15 27.15 -3.14 -15.85
N PRO A 16 27.66 -1.98 -15.41
CA PRO A 16 29.05 -1.90 -15.01
C PRO A 16 29.25 -2.87 -13.84
N LEU A 17 30.16 -3.83 -14.03
CA LEU A 17 30.53 -4.87 -13.06
C LEU A 17 31.03 -4.32 -11.69
N LYS A 18 31.06 -3.00 -11.52
CA LYS A 18 31.54 -2.28 -10.34
C LYS A 18 30.51 -1.35 -9.68
N ALA A 19 29.26 -1.30 -10.16
CA ALA A 19 28.26 -0.44 -9.51
C ALA A 19 28.01 -0.91 -8.07
N GLN A 20 28.13 0.01 -7.12
CA GLN A 20 27.90 -0.21 -5.70
C GLN A 20 26.68 0.59 -5.26
N LEU A 21 25.82 -0.02 -4.45
CA LEU A 21 24.59 0.58 -3.94
C LEU A 21 24.87 1.89 -3.22
N SER A 22 25.95 1.95 -2.43
CA SER A 22 26.42 3.15 -1.72
C SER A 22 26.91 4.28 -2.63
N ALA A 23 27.02 4.07 -3.94
CA ALA A 23 27.40 5.09 -4.90
C ALA A 23 26.20 5.66 -5.67
N PHE A 24 24.98 5.18 -5.40
CA PHE A 24 23.78 5.69 -6.06
C PHE A 24 23.53 7.14 -5.64
N GLN A 25 23.49 8.03 -6.63
CA GLN A 25 23.23 9.44 -6.42
C GLN A 25 21.78 9.79 -6.78
N TYR A 26 21.15 10.56 -5.90
CA TYR A 26 19.81 11.10 -6.07
C TYR A 26 19.90 12.62 -6.19
N LEU A 27 19.54 13.15 -7.37
CA LEU A 27 19.67 14.57 -7.69
C LEU A 27 21.11 15.12 -7.50
N GLY A 28 22.11 14.26 -7.64
CA GLY A 28 23.53 14.58 -7.46
C GLY A 28 24.05 14.39 -6.04
N GLU A 29 23.18 14.10 -5.07
CA GLU A 29 23.53 13.86 -3.67
C GLU A 29 23.59 12.36 -3.36
N ASP A 30 24.27 11.97 -2.30
CA ASP A 30 24.25 10.58 -1.81
C ASP A 30 22.84 10.24 -1.30
N TYR A 31 22.21 9.24 -1.92
CA TYR A 31 20.85 8.84 -1.56
C TYR A 31 20.73 8.26 -0.15
N TYR A 32 21.82 7.70 0.38
CA TYR A 32 21.83 6.97 1.65
C TYR A 32 22.46 7.74 2.81
N ALA A 33 22.51 9.07 2.68
CA ALA A 33 23.08 10.00 3.67
C ALA A 33 22.21 10.23 4.92
N ASP A 34 21.24 9.35 5.22
CA ASP A 34 20.28 9.47 6.34
C ASP A 34 19.33 10.69 6.25
N GLU A 35 19.14 11.20 5.03
CA GLU A 35 18.26 12.32 4.75
C GLU A 35 16.77 11.91 4.71
N LEU A 36 15.88 12.88 4.93
CA LEU A 36 14.45 12.70 4.82
C LEU A 36 13.96 13.09 3.43
N TYR A 37 13.20 12.20 2.81
CA TYR A 37 12.60 12.41 1.49
C TYR A 37 11.08 12.46 1.58
N LEU A 38 10.50 13.42 0.89
CA LEU A 38 9.07 13.55 0.66
C LEU A 38 8.73 13.05 -0.75
N GLY A 39 8.09 11.89 -0.85
CA GLY A 39 7.53 11.41 -2.11
C GLY A 39 6.10 11.93 -2.33
N LEU A 40 5.86 12.46 -3.52
CA LEU A 40 4.55 12.83 -4.02
C LEU A 40 4.29 12.05 -5.31
N ALA A 41 3.14 11.40 -5.43
CA ALA A 41 2.77 10.68 -6.65
C ALA A 41 1.31 10.84 -7.02
N ILE A 42 1.05 10.67 -8.31
CA ILE A 42 -0.26 10.33 -8.83
C ILE A 42 -0.33 8.81 -8.89
N ARG A 43 -1.46 8.27 -8.44
CA ARG A 43 -1.71 6.84 -8.33
C ARG A 43 -2.99 6.46 -9.04
N HIS A 44 -2.95 5.37 -9.78
CA HIS A 44 -4.13 4.67 -10.28
C HIS A 44 -4.41 3.48 -9.37
N VAL A 45 -5.64 3.38 -8.87
CA VAL A 45 -6.11 2.35 -7.95
C VAL A 45 -7.09 1.45 -8.68
N ASP A 46 -6.85 0.14 -8.62
CA ASP A 46 -7.80 -0.91 -8.97
C ASP A 46 -8.06 -1.76 -7.71
N LEU A 47 -9.23 -1.58 -7.11
CA LEU A 47 -9.67 -2.28 -5.91
C LEU A 47 -10.87 -3.16 -6.24
N GLU A 48 -10.84 -4.39 -5.76
CA GLU A 48 -11.92 -5.35 -5.93
C GLU A 48 -12.20 -6.12 -4.64
N PHE A 49 -13.48 -6.44 -4.45
CA PHE A 49 -13.96 -7.37 -3.43
C PHE A 49 -14.54 -8.58 -4.16
N PRO A 50 -13.72 -9.59 -4.50
CA PRO A 50 -14.13 -10.68 -5.40
C PRO A 50 -15.27 -11.53 -4.81
N ASN A 51 -15.41 -11.55 -3.48
CA ASN A 51 -16.42 -12.34 -2.77
C ASN A 51 -17.66 -11.50 -2.37
N ALA A 52 -17.74 -10.24 -2.79
CA ALA A 52 -18.89 -9.37 -2.55
C ALA A 52 -20.15 -9.83 -3.31
N LEU A 53 -21.34 -9.40 -2.86
CA LEU A 53 -22.63 -9.72 -3.48
C LEU A 53 -23.34 -8.45 -3.98
N PRO A 54 -23.36 -8.15 -5.30
CA PRO A 54 -22.65 -8.83 -6.39
C PRO A 54 -21.27 -8.19 -6.70
N PRO A 55 -20.21 -8.95 -7.04
CA PRO A 55 -18.83 -8.44 -7.05
C PRO A 55 -18.58 -7.21 -7.92
N GLU A 56 -19.29 -7.09 -9.06
CA GLU A 56 -19.12 -6.01 -10.02
C GLU A 56 -19.45 -4.62 -9.48
N LYS A 57 -20.27 -4.54 -8.42
CA LYS A 57 -20.60 -3.28 -7.75
C LYS A 57 -19.58 -2.88 -6.69
N HIS A 58 -18.66 -3.77 -6.35
CA HIS A 58 -17.65 -3.59 -5.32
C HIS A 58 -16.25 -3.52 -5.95
N ARG A 59 -16.16 -2.78 -7.05
CA ARG A 59 -14.92 -2.47 -7.75
C ARG A 59 -14.73 -0.97 -7.81
N VAL A 60 -13.53 -0.51 -7.47
CA VAL A 60 -13.15 0.89 -7.56
C VAL A 60 -11.99 1.02 -8.51
N ASN A 61 -12.17 1.85 -9.55
CA ASN A 61 -11.11 2.22 -10.48
C ASN A 61 -10.99 3.74 -10.47
N ALA A 62 -9.94 4.26 -9.84
CA ALA A 62 -9.82 5.70 -9.59
C ALA A 62 -8.38 6.19 -9.71
N TRP A 63 -8.25 7.46 -10.09
CA TRP A 63 -7.00 8.19 -9.96
C TRP A 63 -7.01 9.00 -8.67
N THR A 64 -5.88 9.01 -7.98
CA THR A 64 -5.73 9.62 -6.67
C THR A 64 -4.30 10.12 -6.45
N GLY A 65 -4.06 10.78 -5.31
CA GLY A 65 -2.75 11.25 -4.88
C GLY A 65 -2.16 10.36 -3.78
N ASP A 66 -0.84 10.31 -3.72
CA ASP A 66 -0.09 9.60 -2.68
C ASP A 66 1.01 10.49 -2.10
N PHE A 67 1.26 10.31 -0.81
CA PHE A 67 2.29 10.97 -0.04
C PHE A 67 3.04 9.92 0.79
N LEU A 68 4.36 9.97 0.72
CA LEU A 68 5.24 9.18 1.58
C LEU A 68 6.37 10.04 2.15
N LEU A 69 6.78 9.72 3.37
CA LEU A 69 8.04 10.19 3.94
C LEU A 69 8.98 9.01 4.07
N TYR A 70 10.20 9.17 3.61
CA TYR A 70 11.16 8.08 3.58
C TYR A 70 12.53 8.57 4.04
N ARG A 71 13.11 7.87 5.01
CA ARG A 71 14.50 8.07 5.44
C ARG A 71 15.24 6.76 5.24
N THR A 72 16.37 6.84 4.55
CA THR A 72 17.14 5.67 4.16
C THR A 72 18.59 5.79 4.59
N ASN A 73 19.18 4.66 4.91
CA ASN A 73 20.54 4.52 5.43
C ASN A 73 21.08 3.14 4.97
N LEU A 74 22.39 3.02 4.75
CA LEU A 74 23.09 1.77 4.41
C LEU A 74 24.06 1.26 5.49
N GLU A 75 24.24 1.98 6.59
CA GLU A 75 25.03 1.52 7.71
C GLU A 75 24.51 0.19 8.23
N ALA A 76 25.41 -0.74 8.57
CA ALA A 76 25.02 -2.02 9.15
C ALA A 76 24.33 -1.80 10.50
N GLY A 77 23.12 -2.31 10.66
CA GLY A 77 22.26 -1.99 11.81
C GLY A 77 21.71 -0.55 11.82
N GLY A 78 21.97 0.24 10.79
CA GLY A 78 21.33 1.54 10.55
C GLY A 78 19.83 1.35 10.32
N MET A 79 19.05 2.30 10.81
CA MET A 79 17.60 2.28 10.74
C MET A 79 17.11 3.01 9.50
N ARG A 80 16.09 2.44 8.87
CA ARG A 80 15.31 3.02 7.77
C ARG A 80 13.89 3.24 8.28
N TYR A 81 13.33 4.36 7.88
CA TYR A 81 11.98 4.73 8.24
C TYR A 81 11.17 5.05 6.99
N LEU A 82 9.98 4.45 6.89
CA LEU A 82 9.03 4.77 5.83
C LEU A 82 7.67 5.05 6.45
N PHE A 83 7.07 6.16 6.03
CA PHE A 83 5.70 6.52 6.32
C PHE A 83 4.93 6.61 5.02
N ARG A 84 3.81 5.90 4.92
CA ARG A 84 2.87 5.99 3.79
C ARG A 84 1.52 6.47 4.30
N ASN A 85 0.96 7.50 3.68
CA ASN A 85 -0.40 7.95 3.96
C ASN A 85 -1.18 8.09 2.65
N LYS A 86 -2.10 7.16 2.45
CA LYS A 86 -2.87 7.05 1.21
C LYS A 86 -4.22 7.75 1.31
N ILE A 87 -4.74 7.96 2.52
CA ILE A 87 -6.12 8.40 2.73
C ILE A 87 -6.42 9.78 2.14
N LEU A 88 -5.43 10.69 2.08
CA LEU A 88 -5.67 12.06 1.58
C LEU A 88 -6.19 12.06 0.14
N GLY A 89 -5.72 11.12 -0.67
CA GLY A 89 -6.26 10.93 -2.01
C GLY A 89 -7.54 10.11 -2.03
N GLU A 90 -7.71 9.17 -1.10
CA GLU A 90 -8.82 8.21 -1.09
C GLU A 90 -10.09 8.74 -0.46
N ILE A 91 -10.00 9.79 0.36
CA ILE A 91 -11.15 10.47 0.98
C ILE A 91 -12.18 10.88 -0.07
N PHE A 92 -11.74 11.29 -1.26
CA PHE A 92 -12.63 11.78 -2.30
C PHE A 92 -13.49 10.70 -2.97
N TYR A 93 -13.13 9.42 -2.86
CA TYR A 93 -13.94 8.32 -3.38
C TYR A 93 -14.46 7.38 -2.29
N GLY A 94 -13.75 7.23 -1.16
CA GLY A 94 -14.09 6.30 -0.09
C GLY A 94 -15.01 6.87 1.00
N PHE A 95 -15.16 8.21 1.07
CA PHE A 95 -15.97 8.91 2.08
C PHE A 95 -17.05 9.82 1.48
N GLY A 96 -17.27 9.76 0.17
CA GLY A 96 -18.36 10.47 -0.51
C GLY A 96 -19.75 9.84 -0.30
N GLU A 97 -19.80 8.67 0.35
CA GLU A 97 -21.03 7.97 0.71
C GLU A 97 -21.40 8.31 2.16
N ASP A 98 -22.63 8.78 2.34
CA ASP A 98 -23.16 9.27 3.61
C ASP A 98 -23.06 8.20 4.72
N PHE A 99 -22.31 8.47 5.79
CA PHE A 99 -22.07 7.55 6.91
C PHE A 99 -23.26 7.40 7.87
N THR A 100 -24.47 7.79 7.44
CA THR A 100 -25.68 7.68 8.24
C THR A 100 -26.46 6.42 7.87
N ASP A 101 -27.10 5.80 8.87
CA ASP A 101 -27.87 4.55 8.68
C ASP A 101 -29.03 4.70 7.66
N ILE A 102 -29.48 5.93 7.44
CA ILE A 102 -30.67 6.27 6.64
C ILE A 102 -30.36 6.33 5.13
N ALA A 103 -29.11 6.62 4.75
CA ALA A 103 -28.69 6.84 3.36
C ALA A 103 -27.58 5.89 2.92
N ARG A 104 -27.57 4.66 3.46
CA ARG A 104 -26.57 3.63 3.15
C ARG A 104 -26.68 3.23 1.69
N ALA A 105 -25.64 3.55 0.91
CA ALA A 105 -25.48 3.07 -0.45
C ALA A 105 -24.81 1.68 -0.46
N GLU A 106 -25.10 0.92 -1.51
CA GLU A 106 -24.35 -0.29 -1.82
C GLU A 106 -22.94 0.11 -2.26
N GLY A 107 -21.92 -0.45 -1.61
CA GLY A 107 -20.56 -0.03 -1.87
C GLY A 107 -19.54 -0.76 -1.03
N SER A 108 -18.28 -0.63 -1.39
CA SER A 108 -17.19 -1.06 -0.52
C SER A 108 -16.03 -0.10 -0.57
N THR A 109 -15.47 0.13 0.62
CA THR A 109 -14.33 0.97 0.85
C THR A 109 -13.25 0.15 1.53
N PHE A 110 -12.07 0.18 0.94
CA PHE A 110 -10.84 -0.33 1.51
C PHE A 110 -9.82 0.78 1.35
N SER A 111 -9.67 1.55 2.42
CA SER A 111 -8.72 2.65 2.46
C SER A 111 -7.61 2.32 3.43
N HIS A 112 -6.41 2.57 2.94
CA HIS A 112 -5.23 2.43 3.74
C HIS A 112 -4.97 3.74 4.48
N PHE A 113 -4.75 3.63 5.79
CA PHE A 113 -3.88 4.56 6.50
C PHE A 113 -4.45 5.97 6.78
N LEU A 114 -5.43 6.10 7.69
CA LEU A 114 -5.82 7.42 8.23
C LEU A 114 -4.66 8.04 9.00
N ILE A 115 -4.08 7.28 9.94
CA ILE A 115 -2.88 7.67 10.66
C ILE A 115 -1.66 7.49 9.75
N GLY A 116 -1.57 6.37 9.02
CA GLY A 116 -0.37 6.03 8.29
C GLY A 116 0.01 4.57 8.43
N ALA A 117 0.74 4.04 7.45
CA ALA A 117 1.67 2.94 7.71
C ALA A 117 3.02 3.53 8.09
N HIS A 118 3.55 3.11 9.23
CA HIS A 118 4.89 3.43 9.70
C HIS A 118 5.72 2.14 9.72
N ASP A 119 6.83 2.13 9.00
CA ASP A 119 7.76 1.02 8.97
C ASP A 119 9.10 1.43 9.55
N PHE A 120 9.59 0.62 10.47
CA PHE A 120 10.90 0.76 11.09
C PHE A 120 11.70 -0.49 10.74
N ASN A 121 12.75 -0.34 9.94
CA ASN A 121 13.55 -1.45 9.45
C ASN A 121 15.03 -1.22 9.74
N TRP A 122 15.77 -2.26 10.08
CA TRP A 122 17.20 -2.20 10.34
C TRP A 122 17.97 -3.00 9.29
N ASN A 123 19.03 -2.41 8.74
CA ASN A 123 19.88 -3.06 7.76
C ASN A 123 20.52 -4.32 8.36
N LEU A 124 20.20 -5.47 7.78
CA LEU A 124 20.79 -6.76 8.15
C LEU A 124 21.97 -7.11 7.25
N TRP A 125 21.86 -6.76 5.98
CA TRP A 125 22.81 -7.14 4.97
C TRP A 125 22.91 -6.05 3.91
N VAL A 126 24.11 -5.52 3.71
CA VAL A 126 24.41 -4.54 2.66
C VAL A 126 25.66 -5.01 1.95
N ARG A 127 25.54 -5.27 0.65
CA ARG A 127 26.65 -5.77 -0.16
C ARG A 127 26.45 -5.48 -1.63
N ASP A 128 27.51 -4.98 -2.26
CA ASP A 128 27.58 -4.74 -3.70
C ASP A 128 26.39 -3.90 -4.17
N ARG A 129 25.39 -4.53 -4.80
CA ARG A 129 24.20 -3.87 -5.36
C ARG A 129 22.95 -4.05 -4.50
N TRP A 130 23.04 -4.73 -3.37
CA TRP A 130 21.90 -5.11 -2.56
C TRP A 130 21.96 -4.54 -1.15
N ALA A 131 20.79 -4.18 -0.64
CA ALA A 131 20.55 -4.01 0.79
C ALA A 131 19.29 -4.77 1.18
N LEU A 132 19.31 -5.35 2.37
CA LEU A 132 18.17 -6.03 2.99
C LEU A 132 18.03 -5.51 4.41
N ALA A 133 16.83 -5.06 4.73
CA ALA A 133 16.45 -4.59 6.05
C ALA A 133 15.17 -5.28 6.50
N MET A 134 15.08 -5.53 7.80
CA MET A 134 13.90 -6.13 8.43
C MET A 134 13.49 -5.32 9.65
N GLY A 135 12.22 -5.38 10.00
CA GLY A 135 11.74 -4.82 11.23
C GLY A 135 10.25 -5.00 11.38
N PHE A 136 9.54 -3.93 11.71
CA PHE A 136 8.11 -3.98 11.97
C PHE A 136 7.37 -2.80 11.35
N ASN A 137 6.08 -3.05 11.07
CA ASN A 137 5.11 -2.05 10.67
C ASN A 137 4.14 -1.76 11.83
N LEU A 138 3.69 -0.51 11.91
CA LEU A 138 2.51 -0.07 12.65
C LEU A 138 1.59 0.60 11.64
N THR A 139 0.36 0.13 11.53
CA THR A 139 -0.53 0.61 10.47
C THR A 139 -1.98 0.56 10.87
N ASP A 140 -2.80 1.38 10.22
CA ASP A 140 -4.22 1.43 10.41
C ASP A 140 -5.01 1.17 9.11
N LEU A 141 -6.16 0.52 9.26
CA LEU A 141 -6.98 0.06 8.14
C LEU A 141 -8.41 0.56 8.29
N ALA A 142 -8.93 1.25 7.28
CA ALA A 142 -10.35 1.60 7.19
C ALA A 142 -11.05 0.67 6.20
N LEU A 143 -12.05 -0.06 6.70
CA LEU A 143 -12.79 -1.06 5.93
C LEU A 143 -14.29 -0.84 6.08
N GLY A 144 -15.02 -1.01 4.98
CA GLY A 144 -16.47 -1.06 5.04
C GLY A 144 -17.03 -1.66 3.76
N SER A 145 -18.03 -2.53 3.90
CA SER A 145 -18.74 -3.11 2.77
C SER A 145 -20.22 -3.13 3.10
N THR A 146 -21.05 -2.54 2.25
CA THR A 146 -22.51 -2.57 2.36
C THR A 146 -23.09 -3.23 1.13
N PHE A 147 -23.78 -4.35 1.32
CA PHE A 147 -24.46 -5.12 0.29
C PHE A 147 -25.95 -4.84 0.31
N ILE A 148 -26.62 -4.98 -0.84
CA ILE A 148 -28.08 -5.01 -0.89
C ILE A 148 -28.54 -6.45 -1.04
N VAL A 149 -29.19 -6.98 -0.01
CA VAL A 149 -29.67 -8.35 0.04
C VAL A 149 -31.20 -8.38 0.03
N LYS A 150 -31.78 -9.45 -0.51
CA LYS A 150 -33.24 -9.66 -0.54
C LYS A 150 -33.67 -10.57 0.58
N ASP A 151 -34.71 -10.19 1.31
CA ASP A 151 -35.34 -11.06 2.29
C ASP A 151 -36.19 -12.16 1.63
N SER A 152 -36.80 -13.04 2.45
CA SER A 152 -37.68 -14.11 1.96
C SER A 152 -38.93 -13.63 1.22
N LEU A 153 -39.28 -12.35 1.36
CA LEU A 153 -40.42 -11.70 0.72
C LEU A 153 -40.00 -10.89 -0.53
N GLY A 154 -38.70 -10.84 -0.83
CA GLY A 154 -38.13 -10.12 -1.98
C GLY A 154 -37.82 -8.65 -1.73
N TYR A 155 -37.93 -8.17 -0.48
CA TYR A 155 -37.57 -6.80 -0.13
C TYR A 155 -36.07 -6.62 0.00
N GLU A 156 -35.56 -5.58 -0.65
CA GLU A 156 -34.15 -5.19 -0.60
C GLU A 156 -33.86 -4.44 0.71
N HIS A 157 -32.80 -4.85 1.41
CA HIS A 157 -32.30 -4.18 2.60
C HIS A 157 -30.76 -4.12 2.60
N PRO A 158 -30.18 -3.04 3.15
CA PRO A 158 -28.74 -2.91 3.27
C PRO A 158 -28.20 -3.82 4.37
N PHE A 159 -27.05 -4.43 4.11
CA PHE A 159 -26.38 -5.35 5.00
C PHE A 159 -24.87 -5.06 5.01
N THR A 160 -24.31 -4.74 6.18
CA THR A 160 -22.88 -4.44 6.35
C THR A 160 -22.26 -5.50 7.27
N PRO A 161 -21.65 -6.57 6.73
CA PRO A 161 -20.99 -7.55 7.56
C PRO A 161 -19.70 -6.98 8.15
N ALA A 162 -19.32 -7.52 9.30
CA ALA A 162 -17.97 -7.33 9.81
C ALA A 162 -16.98 -8.25 9.07
N PRO A 163 -15.70 -7.85 8.95
CA PRO A 163 -15.07 -6.70 9.57
C PRO A 163 -15.42 -5.39 8.85
N HIS A 164 -15.77 -4.38 9.64
CA HIS A 164 -16.00 -3.01 9.18
C HIS A 164 -15.49 -2.02 10.24
N GLY A 165 -15.28 -0.76 9.85
CA GLY A 165 -14.76 0.28 10.72
C GLY A 165 -13.24 0.47 10.59
N TRP A 166 -12.64 1.01 11.64
CA TRP A 166 -11.25 1.44 11.65
C TRP A 166 -10.40 0.61 12.59
N TYR A 167 -9.40 -0.08 12.04
CA TYR A 167 -8.52 -0.99 12.74
C TYR A 167 -7.12 -0.41 12.89
N VAL A 168 -6.43 -0.80 13.97
CA VAL A 168 -4.99 -0.61 14.12
C VAL A 168 -4.30 -1.97 14.27
N GLY A 169 -3.14 -2.10 13.67
CA GLY A 169 -2.38 -3.33 13.62
C GLY A 169 -0.88 -3.10 13.59
N LEU A 170 -0.16 -4.18 13.81
CA LEU A 170 1.28 -4.22 13.72
C LEU A 170 1.73 -5.57 13.18
N GLY A 171 2.95 -5.64 12.67
CA GLY A 171 3.52 -6.92 12.26
C GLY A 171 4.90 -6.76 11.64
N PRO A 172 5.44 -7.82 11.03
CA PRO A 172 6.77 -7.76 10.42
C PRO A 172 6.78 -6.90 9.16
N ALA A 173 7.91 -6.24 8.92
CA ALA A 173 8.22 -5.50 7.71
C ALA A 173 9.57 -5.96 7.14
N LEU A 174 9.67 -5.93 5.81
CA LEU A 174 10.86 -6.26 5.05
C LEU A 174 11.07 -5.20 3.97
N MET A 175 12.29 -4.69 3.85
CA MET A 175 12.69 -3.80 2.76
C MET A 175 13.94 -4.35 2.07
N ALA A 176 13.99 -4.23 0.76
CA ALA A 176 15.19 -4.57 0.00
C ALA A 176 15.43 -3.54 -1.11
N ASP A 177 16.69 -3.17 -1.30
CA ASP A 177 17.10 -2.32 -2.40
C ASP A 177 18.00 -3.09 -3.33
N TYR A 178 17.85 -2.83 -4.63
CA TYR A 178 18.70 -3.36 -5.68
C TYR A 178 19.13 -2.28 -6.67
N LEU A 179 20.44 -2.04 -6.76
CA LEU A 179 21.01 -1.16 -7.75
C LEU A 179 21.02 -1.84 -9.12
N ILE A 180 20.07 -1.43 -9.96
CA ILE A 180 19.98 -1.88 -11.34
C ILE A 180 21.15 -1.25 -12.11
N SER A 181 21.30 0.07 -12.08
CA SER A 181 22.41 0.79 -12.68
C SER A 181 22.71 2.06 -11.91
N ASP A 182 23.74 2.80 -12.30
CA ASP A 182 24.09 4.09 -11.68
C ASP A 182 22.94 5.13 -11.73
N PHE A 183 21.92 4.89 -12.57
CA PHE A 183 20.75 5.76 -12.74
C PHE A 183 19.46 5.18 -12.17
N PHE A 184 19.42 3.88 -11.85
CA PHE A 184 18.20 3.17 -11.53
C PHE A 184 18.37 2.33 -10.27
N LEU A 185 17.54 2.62 -9.27
CA LEU A 185 17.43 1.88 -8.02
C LEU A 185 16.05 1.24 -7.94
N LEU A 186 16.00 -0.05 -7.63
CA LEU A 186 14.76 -0.74 -7.33
C LEU A 186 14.62 -0.90 -5.82
N GLU A 187 13.53 -0.42 -5.26
CA GLU A 187 13.16 -0.58 -3.85
C GLU A 187 11.97 -1.53 -3.77
N LEU A 188 12.07 -2.50 -2.88
CA LEU A 188 11.08 -3.53 -2.65
C LEU A 188 10.64 -3.47 -1.18
N GLN A 189 9.34 -3.67 -0.96
CA GLN A 189 8.79 -3.79 0.38
C GLN A 189 7.83 -4.97 0.47
N ALA A 190 7.83 -5.62 1.62
CA ALA A 190 6.81 -6.58 2.00
C ALA A 190 6.46 -6.41 3.48
N ASP A 191 5.18 -6.16 3.76
CA ASP A 191 4.67 -6.03 5.12
C ASP A 191 3.55 -7.04 5.35
N TYR A 192 3.50 -7.57 6.57
CA TYR A 192 2.36 -8.33 7.04
C TYR A 192 1.86 -7.70 8.33
N THR A 193 0.57 -7.41 8.41
CA THR A 193 -0.03 -6.73 9.55
C THR A 193 -1.10 -7.61 10.18
N PHE A 194 -0.97 -7.81 11.49
CA PHE A 194 -2.03 -8.37 12.32
C PHE A 194 -2.82 -7.19 12.89
N HIS A 195 -4.09 -7.03 12.49
CA HIS A 195 -4.93 -6.03 13.14
C HIS A 195 -5.33 -6.53 14.53
N LEU A 196 -5.19 -5.66 15.52
CA LEU A 196 -5.33 -6.02 16.93
C LEU A 196 -6.62 -5.47 17.54
N LYS A 197 -7.09 -4.34 17.02
CA LYS A 197 -8.23 -3.64 17.59
C LYS A 197 -8.97 -2.81 16.56
N ASN A 198 -10.29 -2.93 16.56
CA ASN A 198 -11.20 -1.99 15.92
C ASN A 198 -11.41 -0.79 16.87
N LEU A 199 -10.91 0.38 16.49
CA LEU A 199 -11.04 1.62 17.25
C LEU A 199 -12.40 2.28 17.06
N VAL A 200 -12.95 2.19 15.85
CA VAL A 200 -14.22 2.84 15.48
C VAL A 200 -15.05 1.85 14.64
N PRO A 201 -15.86 1.01 15.28
CA PRO A 201 -16.81 0.18 14.56
C PRO A 201 -17.95 1.07 14.00
N LEU A 202 -18.50 0.68 12.86
CA LEU A 202 -19.68 1.33 12.30
C LEU A 202 -20.89 0.97 13.19
N SER A 203 -21.66 1.98 13.61
CA SER A 203 -22.80 1.82 14.54
C SER A 203 -23.89 0.91 14.00
N TYR A 204 -23.95 0.79 12.67
CA TYR A 204 -25.00 0.15 11.90
C TYR A 204 -24.59 -1.21 11.33
N GLY A 205 -23.33 -1.61 11.53
CA GLY A 205 -22.79 -2.85 11.01
C GLY A 205 -23.09 -4.02 11.94
N GLU A 206 -23.13 -5.21 11.37
CA GLU A 206 -23.42 -6.43 12.11
C GLU A 206 -22.28 -6.76 13.07
N LYS A 207 -22.56 -6.68 14.37
CA LYS A 207 -21.62 -7.12 15.41
C LYS A 207 -21.62 -8.64 15.43
N ALA A 208 -20.50 -9.25 15.12
CA ALA A 208 -20.28 -10.65 15.49
C ALA A 208 -19.35 -10.71 16.71
N SER A 209 -19.70 -11.55 17.68
CA SER A 209 -18.91 -11.75 18.90
C SER A 209 -17.60 -12.51 18.67
N ASP A 210 -17.48 -13.20 17.52
CA ASP A 210 -16.44 -14.19 17.26
C ASP A 210 -15.64 -13.96 15.96
N ILE A 211 -15.64 -12.73 15.40
CA ILE A 211 -14.84 -12.45 14.18
C ILE A 211 -13.36 -12.39 14.52
N GLU A 212 -12.58 -13.22 13.82
CA GLU A 212 -11.14 -13.14 13.82
C GLU A 212 -10.70 -11.81 13.18
N MET A 213 -9.76 -11.10 13.81
CA MET A 213 -9.30 -9.81 13.28
C MET A 213 -8.68 -9.99 11.89
N PRO A 214 -8.96 -9.07 10.96
CA PRO A 214 -8.43 -9.17 9.60
C PRO A 214 -6.90 -9.05 9.63
N HIS A 215 -6.25 -9.68 8.66
CA HIS A 215 -4.83 -9.49 8.40
C HIS A 215 -4.64 -8.78 7.07
N GLN A 216 -3.58 -8.00 6.96
CA GLN A 216 -3.25 -7.30 5.73
C GLN A 216 -1.86 -7.70 5.27
N TYR A 217 -1.72 -7.97 3.97
CA TYR A 217 -0.44 -8.13 3.31
C TYR A 217 -0.23 -6.97 2.34
N PHE A 218 0.95 -6.37 2.37
CA PHE A 218 1.34 -5.26 1.49
C PHE A 218 2.64 -5.62 0.78
N LEU A 219 2.68 -5.33 -0.52
CA LEU A 219 3.85 -5.46 -1.36
C LEU A 219 4.06 -4.17 -2.14
N SER A 220 5.31 -3.73 -2.29
CA SER A 220 5.65 -2.66 -3.24
C SER A 220 6.92 -2.96 -4.01
N ALA A 221 6.98 -2.41 -5.22
CA ALA A 221 8.17 -2.35 -6.04
C ALA A 221 8.26 -0.97 -6.70
N HIS A 222 9.22 -0.16 -6.27
CA HIS A 222 9.45 1.20 -6.75
C HIS A 222 10.77 1.29 -7.51
N LEU A 223 10.71 1.73 -8.76
CA LEU A 223 11.87 2.11 -9.55
C LEU A 223 12.13 3.60 -9.37
N LEU A 224 13.21 3.93 -8.68
CA LEU A 224 13.71 5.28 -8.47
C LEU A 224 14.79 5.60 -9.49
N THR A 225 14.77 6.82 -10.00
CA THR A 225 15.81 7.34 -10.89
C THR A 225 16.72 8.33 -10.16
N SER A 226 17.96 8.46 -10.63
CA SER A 226 18.89 9.50 -10.14
C SER A 226 18.39 10.94 -10.40
N TRP A 227 17.40 11.12 -11.27
CA TRP A 227 16.79 12.42 -11.61
C TRP A 227 15.58 12.78 -10.78
N GLY A 228 15.26 11.97 -9.77
CA GLY A 228 14.20 12.25 -8.82
C GLY A 228 12.82 11.71 -9.14
N LEU A 229 12.64 11.21 -10.37
CA LEU A 229 11.42 10.52 -10.78
C LEU A 229 11.40 9.12 -10.16
N TYR A 230 10.21 8.69 -9.76
CA TYR A 230 9.96 7.30 -9.40
C TYR A 230 8.64 6.80 -9.97
N THR A 231 8.59 5.50 -10.23
CA THR A 231 7.37 4.79 -10.60
C THR A 231 7.32 3.47 -9.88
N GLY A 232 6.14 2.87 -9.75
CA GLY A 232 6.05 1.59 -9.10
C GLY A 232 4.69 0.94 -9.16
N VAL A 233 4.64 -0.22 -8.55
CA VAL A 233 3.44 -1.01 -8.34
C VAL A 233 3.35 -1.37 -6.87
N GLU A 234 2.15 -1.26 -6.31
CA GLU A 234 1.85 -1.70 -4.96
C GLU A 234 0.65 -2.65 -5.00
N ALA A 235 0.69 -3.69 -4.18
CA ALA A 235 -0.38 -4.65 -4.05
C ALA A 235 -0.72 -4.83 -2.57
N SER A 236 -2.00 -4.76 -2.25
CA SER A 236 -2.51 -4.99 -0.90
C SER A 236 -3.60 -6.04 -0.92
N PHE A 237 -3.51 -6.97 0.02
CA PHE A 237 -4.45 -8.06 0.16
C PHE A 237 -4.97 -8.08 1.59
N LEU A 238 -6.28 -7.98 1.72
CA LEU A 238 -6.97 -8.20 2.98
C LEU A 238 -7.31 -9.69 3.07
N ASN A 239 -6.92 -10.30 4.17
CA ASN A 239 -7.51 -11.56 4.62
C ASN A 239 -8.55 -11.20 5.67
N ASP A 240 -9.81 -11.21 5.26
CA ASP A 240 -10.95 -10.76 6.07
C ASP A 240 -11.15 -11.66 7.30
N ARG A 241 -10.86 -12.97 7.16
CA ARG A 241 -11.02 -14.02 8.20
C ARG A 241 -12.41 -14.15 8.82
N SER A 242 -13.40 -13.32 8.45
CA SER A 242 -14.79 -13.55 8.81
C SER A 242 -15.45 -14.62 7.95
N ALA A 243 -16.67 -15.02 8.33
CA ALA A 243 -17.49 -15.92 7.54
C ALA A 243 -17.90 -15.34 6.16
N TYR A 244 -17.87 -14.01 5.98
CA TYR A 244 -18.20 -13.37 4.72
C TYR A 244 -17.02 -13.34 3.74
N ASN A 245 -15.79 -13.37 4.27
CA ASN A 245 -14.55 -13.51 3.50
C ASN A 245 -14.44 -12.51 2.33
N GLY A 246 -14.68 -11.21 2.56
CA GLY A 246 -14.70 -10.19 1.51
C GLY A 246 -13.39 -10.06 0.73
N ASP A 247 -12.26 -10.45 1.35
CA ASP A 247 -10.91 -10.56 0.79
C ASP A 247 -10.57 -9.48 -0.25
N ALA A 248 -10.60 -8.22 0.19
CA ALA A 248 -10.28 -7.08 -0.65
C ALA A 248 -8.88 -7.21 -1.27
N GLN A 249 -8.80 -6.97 -2.58
CA GLN A 249 -7.54 -6.95 -3.32
C GLN A 249 -7.38 -5.59 -3.98
N LYS A 250 -6.21 -4.99 -3.82
CA LYS A 250 -5.93 -3.66 -4.32
C LYS A 250 -4.60 -3.64 -5.03
N LEU A 251 -4.61 -3.26 -6.30
CA LEU A 251 -3.44 -3.05 -7.14
C LEU A 251 -3.33 -1.57 -7.47
N GLU A 252 -2.13 -1.03 -7.33
CA GLU A 252 -1.89 0.40 -7.46
C GLU A 252 -0.69 0.65 -8.36
N TRP A 253 -0.84 1.56 -9.32
CA TRP A 253 0.24 2.02 -10.19
C TRP A 253 0.54 3.46 -9.87
N LEU A 254 1.81 3.78 -9.66
CA LEU A 254 2.21 5.10 -9.21
C LEU A 254 3.33 5.70 -10.05
N PHE A 255 3.27 7.02 -10.20
CA PHE A 255 4.28 7.83 -10.85
C PHE A 255 4.41 9.13 -10.08
N GLY A 256 5.63 9.50 -9.73
CA GLY A 256 5.87 10.63 -8.85
C GLY A 256 7.30 11.12 -8.82
N PHE A 257 7.56 11.97 -7.84
CA PHE A 257 8.85 12.58 -7.56
C PHE A 257 9.14 12.55 -6.06
N ARG A 258 10.41 12.42 -5.64
CA ARG A 258 10.80 12.59 -4.23
C ARG A 258 11.61 13.88 -4.03
N LEU A 259 11.23 14.68 -3.06
CA LEU A 259 11.93 15.89 -2.67
C LEU A 259 12.80 15.56 -1.46
N MET A 260 14.08 15.90 -1.49
CA MET A 260 14.92 15.89 -0.29
C MET A 260 14.50 17.08 0.59
N LEU A 261 14.32 16.85 1.89
CA LEU A 261 13.87 17.85 2.87
C LEU A 261 15.00 18.38 3.73
#